data_AF-A0A8K0KQM4-F1
#
_entry.id   AF-A0A8K0KQM4-F1
#
_cell.length_a   1.000
_cell.length_b   1.000
_cell.length_c   1.000
_cell.angle_alpha   90.00
_cell.angle_beta   90.00
_cell.angle_gamma   90.00
#
_symmetry.space_group_name_H-M   'P 1'
#
loop_
_entity.id
_entity.type
_entity.pdbx_description
1 polymer ?
#
loop_
_entity_poly.entity_id
_entity_poly.type
_entity_poly.pdbx_seq_one_letter_code
_entity_poly.pdbx_strand_id
1 'polypeptide(L)'
;MDTNFPATSRTARSRLSEANLHPRRAAVKEVLNPAHRAARIAFANAHAEHGEEVWRQIIFSDEKTFSSSSSGPVLVYRPNNTNGK
;
A
#
# COMPACT_ATOMS: atom_id res chain seq x y z
N MET A 1 -9.31 -20.17 -6.85
CA MET A 1 -8.00 -20.28 -6.19
C MET A 1 -8.19 -21.26 -5.05
N ASP A 2 -7.96 -22.53 -5.33
CA ASP A 2 -8.05 -23.59 -4.34
C ASP A 2 -6.85 -23.45 -3.41
N THR A 3 -7.07 -22.82 -2.25
CA THR A 3 -6.09 -22.86 -1.19
C THR A 3 -5.95 -24.33 -0.78
N ASN A 4 -4.73 -24.90 -0.81
CA ASN A 4 -4.42 -26.26 -0.32
C ASN A 4 -4.59 -26.39 1.22
N PHE A 5 -5.50 -25.61 1.77
CA PHE A 5 -5.89 -25.58 3.17
C PHE A 5 -7.02 -26.60 3.33
N PRO A 6 -6.88 -27.59 4.22
CA PRO A 6 -7.81 -28.73 4.34
C PRO A 6 -9.18 -28.35 4.94
N ALA A 7 -9.55 -27.07 4.96
CA ALA A 7 -10.80 -26.57 5.52
C ALA A 7 -11.31 -25.32 4.78
N THR A 8 -12.49 -24.84 5.16
CA THR A 8 -13.11 -23.68 4.49
C THR A 8 -12.37 -22.37 4.78
N SER A 9 -12.47 -21.40 3.87
CA SER A 9 -11.94 -20.04 4.08
C SER A 9 -12.56 -19.34 5.30
N ARG A 10 -13.74 -19.78 5.76
CA ARG A 10 -14.33 -19.32 7.01
C ARG A 10 -13.52 -19.82 8.21
N THR A 11 -13.18 -21.10 8.24
CA THR A 11 -12.34 -21.71 9.29
C THR A 11 -10.98 -21.01 9.37
N ALA A 12 -10.34 -20.75 8.23
CA ALA A 12 -9.09 -19.99 8.20
C ALA A 12 -9.22 -18.60 8.85
N ARG A 13 -10.26 -17.84 8.49
CA ARG A 13 -10.53 -16.51 9.07
C ARG A 13 -10.82 -16.55 10.57
N SER A 14 -11.58 -17.53 11.04
CA SER A 14 -11.85 -17.72 12.47
C SER A 14 -10.56 -17.96 13.25
N ARG A 15 -9.69 -18.87 12.77
CA ARG A 15 -8.39 -19.15 13.41
C ARG A 15 -7.46 -17.95 13.42
N LEU A 16 -7.42 -17.16 12.33
CA LEU A 16 -6.65 -15.92 12.27
C LEU A 16 -7.16 -14.89 13.28
N SER A 17 -8.48 -14.76 13.43
CA SER A 17 -9.08 -13.88 14.44
C SER A 17 -8.79 -14.34 15.87
N GLU A 18 -8.87 -15.65 16.15
CA GLU A 18 -8.49 -16.23 17.45
C GLU A 18 -7.02 -15.91 17.80
N ALA A 19 -6.14 -15.88 16.78
CA ALA A 19 -4.74 -15.49 16.92
C ALA A 19 -4.51 -13.96 16.93
N ASN A 20 -5.56 -13.13 17.03
CA ASN A 20 -5.51 -11.67 17.02
C ASN A 20 -4.93 -11.07 15.70
N LEU A 21 -5.00 -11.82 14.60
CA LEU A 21 -4.56 -11.40 13.27
C LEU A 21 -5.73 -10.83 12.46
N HIS A 22 -5.58 -9.60 12.00
CA HIS A 22 -6.63 -8.86 11.31
C HIS A 22 -6.30 -8.67 9.84
N PRO A 23 -7.31 -8.71 8.94
CA PRO A 23 -7.09 -8.43 7.53
C PRO A 23 -6.66 -6.97 7.33
N ARG A 24 -5.61 -6.78 6.53
CA ARG A 24 -5.07 -5.49 6.10
C ARG A 24 -4.75 -5.55 4.62
N ARG A 25 -4.91 -4.43 3.90
CA ARG A 25 -4.45 -4.34 2.51
C ARG A 25 -2.93 -4.51 2.48
N ALA A 26 -2.46 -5.41 1.62
CA ALA A 26 -1.03 -5.55 1.36
C ALA A 26 -0.50 -4.20 0.84
N ALA A 27 0.60 -3.73 1.42
CA ALA A 27 1.25 -2.53 0.92
C ALA A 27 1.98 -2.91 -0.37
N VAL A 28 1.53 -2.39 -1.51
CA VAL A 28 2.29 -2.44 -2.76
C VAL A 28 3.20 -1.23 -2.76
N LYS A 29 4.50 -1.46 -2.65
CA LYS A 29 5.52 -0.41 -2.74
C LYS A 29 6.45 -0.74 -3.89
N GLU A 30 6.67 0.24 -4.75
CA GLU A 30 7.75 0.14 -5.72
C GLU A 30 9.09 0.14 -4.98
N VAL A 31 10.00 -0.75 -5.40
CA VAL A 31 11.35 -0.79 -4.86
C VAL A 31 12.10 0.42 -5.40
N LEU A 32 12.32 1.41 -4.54
CA LEU A 32 13.12 2.58 -4.91
C LEU A 32 14.61 2.22 -4.89
N ASN A 33 15.25 2.30 -6.05
CA ASN A 33 16.71 2.23 -6.16
C ASN A 33 17.36 3.46 -5.47
N PRO A 34 18.67 3.43 -5.20
CA PRO A 34 19.37 4.54 -4.54
C PRO A 34 19.25 5.87 -5.31
N ALA A 35 19.25 5.85 -6.64
CA ALA A 35 19.14 7.05 -7.47
C ALA A 35 17.76 7.72 -7.32
N HIS A 36 16.67 6.95 -7.32
CA HIS A 36 15.31 7.44 -7.09
C HIS A 36 15.18 8.06 -5.70
N ARG A 37 15.81 7.45 -4.68
CA ARG A 37 15.82 8.01 -3.31
C ARG A 37 16.52 9.36 -3.28
N ALA A 38 17.71 9.47 -3.88
CA ALA A 38 18.46 10.71 -3.96
C ALA A 38 17.68 11.80 -4.69
N ALA A 39 17.11 11.48 -5.86
CA ALA A 39 16.30 12.42 -6.65
C ALA A 39 15.07 12.91 -5.88
N ARG A 40 14.35 12.01 -5.17
CA ARG A 40 13.19 12.38 -4.35
C ARG A 40 13.56 13.29 -3.19
N ILE A 41 14.69 13.03 -2.51
CA ILE A 41 15.18 13.89 -1.42
C ILE A 41 15.59 15.26 -1.96
N ALA A 42 16.35 15.30 -3.07
CA ALA A 42 16.75 16.55 -3.70
C ALA A 42 15.55 17.40 -4.12
N PHE A 43 14.54 16.78 -4.75
CA PHE A 43 13.29 17.45 -5.11
C PHE A 43 12.55 17.99 -3.88
N ALA A 44 12.40 17.16 -2.84
CA ALA A 44 11.72 17.58 -1.61
C ALA A 44 12.43 18.76 -0.93
N ASN A 45 13.76 18.70 -0.81
CA ASN A 45 14.54 19.79 -0.21
C ASN A 45 14.45 21.07 -1.02
N ALA A 46 14.52 20.97 -2.36
CA ALA A 46 14.43 22.14 -3.24
C ALA A 46 13.07 22.86 -3.18
N HIS A 47 12.01 22.17 -2.75
CA HIS A 47 10.65 22.73 -2.69
C HIS A 47 10.09 22.78 -1.26
N ALA A 48 10.90 22.50 -0.23
CA ALA A 48 10.45 22.40 1.15
C ALA A 48 9.95 23.74 1.71
N GLU A 49 10.54 24.85 1.26
CA GLU A 49 10.18 26.20 1.67
C GLU A 49 9.14 26.85 0.76
N HIS A 50 8.68 26.15 -0.29
CA HIS A 50 7.64 26.68 -1.16
C HIS A 50 6.33 26.82 -0.40
N GLY A 51 5.81 28.05 -0.35
CA GLY A 51 4.50 28.35 0.22
C GLY A 51 3.36 27.75 -0.62
N GLU A 52 2.18 27.69 -0.02
CA GLU A 52 0.96 27.11 -0.63
C GLU A 52 0.61 27.76 -1.98
N GLU A 53 0.88 29.06 -2.13
CA GLU A 53 0.59 29.82 -3.35
C GLU A 53 1.30 29.25 -4.59
N VAL A 54 2.55 28.78 -4.43
CA VAL A 54 3.32 28.17 -5.53
C VAL A 54 2.63 26.88 -6.00
N TRP A 55 2.13 26.07 -5.06
CA TRP A 55 1.47 24.80 -5.38
C TRP A 55 0.11 24.99 -6.05
N ARG A 56 -0.60 26.09 -5.75
CA ARG A 56 -1.87 26.42 -6.40
C ARG A 56 -1.72 26.78 -7.88
N GLN A 57 -0.55 27.22 -8.29
CA GLN A 57 -0.24 27.58 -9.67
C GLN A 57 0.21 26.38 -10.52
N ILE A 58 0.41 25.22 -9.91
CA ILE A 58 0.89 24.01 -10.58
C ILE A 58 -0.29 23.11 -10.96
N ILE A 59 -0.36 22.71 -12.23
CA ILE A 59 -1.32 21.73 -12.71
C ILE A 59 -0.63 20.35 -12.74
N PHE A 60 -1.14 19.42 -11.95
CA PHE A 60 -0.67 18.03 -11.95
C PHE A 60 -1.50 17.18 -12.91
N SER A 61 -0.86 16.24 -13.62
CA SER A 61 -1.50 15.30 -14.52
C SER A 61 -0.92 13.90 -14.33
N ASP A 62 -1.76 12.88 -14.38
CA ASP A 62 -1.38 11.46 -14.37
C ASP A 62 -2.47 10.62 -15.05
N GLU A 63 -2.12 9.41 -15.47
CA GLU A 63 -3.02 8.46 -16.09
C GLU A 63 -3.33 7.30 -15.12
N LYS A 64 -4.56 6.80 -15.16
CA LYS A 64 -4.96 5.65 -14.34
C LYS A 64 -5.78 4.65 -15.12
N THR A 65 -5.43 3.37 -14.99
CA THR A 65 -6.21 2.26 -15.53
C THR A 65 -7.34 1.86 -14.56
N PHE A 66 -8.54 1.68 -15.09
CA PHE A 66 -9.68 1.13 -14.36
C PHE A 66 -10.12 -0.19 -14.99
N SER A 67 -10.46 -1.18 -14.16
CA SER A 67 -10.98 -2.48 -14.61
C SER A 67 -12.21 -2.88 -13.80
N SER A 68 -13.21 -3.44 -14.46
CA SER A 68 -14.44 -3.96 -13.83
C SER A 68 -14.28 -5.37 -13.26
N SER A 69 -13.23 -6.08 -13.68
CA SER A 69 -12.92 -7.46 -13.30
C SER A 69 -11.58 -7.53 -12.57
N SER A 70 -11.56 -7.18 -11.29
CA SER A 70 -10.39 -7.42 -10.42
C SER A 70 -10.79 -8.28 -9.22
N SER A 71 -9.88 -9.16 -8.79
CA SER A 71 -10.08 -10.03 -7.61
C SER A 71 -10.06 -9.27 -6.27
N GLY A 72 -10.17 -7.94 -6.31
CA GLY A 72 -10.05 -7.07 -5.15
C GLY A 72 -8.61 -6.94 -4.64
N PRO A 73 -8.41 -6.19 -3.54
CA PRO A 73 -7.09 -6.00 -2.97
C PRO A 73 -6.56 -7.29 -2.33
N VAL A 74 -5.26 -7.56 -2.51
CA VAL A 74 -4.57 -8.62 -1.78
C VAL A 74 -4.56 -8.27 -0.29
N LEU A 75 -4.97 -9.23 0.55
CA LEU A 75 -5.02 -9.06 2.01
C LEU A 75 -3.87 -9.82 2.68
N VAL A 76 -3.27 -9.19 3.68
CA VAL A 76 -2.35 -9.81 4.63
C VAL A 76 -2.96 -9.76 6.03
N TYR A 77 -2.73 -10.79 6.84
CA TYR A 77 -3.25 -10.85 8.20
C TYR A 77 -2.13 -10.56 9.20
N ARG A 78 -2.30 -9.55 10.05
CA ARG A 78 -1.30 -9.12 11.04
C ARG A 78 -1.94 -8.57 12.32
N PRO A 79 -1.24 -8.55 13.45
CA PRO A 79 -1.75 -7.91 14.66
C PRO A 79 -1.98 -6.40 14.46
N ASN A 80 -2.75 -5.81 15.37
CA ASN A 80 -2.92 -4.36 15.38
C ASN A 80 -1.62 -3.68 15.81
N ASN A 81 -1.34 -2.50 15.24
CA ASN A 81 -0.17 -1.67 15.54
C ASN A 81 1.22 -2.29 15.23
N THR A 82 1.29 -3.42 14.53
CA THR A 82 2.56 -3.93 13.98
C THR A 82 2.75 -3.34 12.58
N ASN A 83 3.29 -2.14 12.50
CA ASN A 83 3.81 -1.62 11.24
C ASN A 83 4.99 -2.52 10.85
N GLY A 84 4.93 -3.11 9.65
CA GLY A 84 6.05 -3.86 9.08
C GLY A 84 7.23 -2.91 8.96
N LYS A 85 8.17 -3.05 9.89
CA LYS A 85 9.52 -2.51 9.78
C LYS A 85 10.20 -3.11 8.57
#